data_AF-A0A3N1HBI7-F1
#
_entry.id   AF-A0A3N1HBI7-F1
#
_cell.length_a   1.000
_cell.length_b   1.000
_cell.length_c   1.000
_cell.angle_alpha   90.00
_cell.angle_beta   90.00
_cell.angle_gamma   90.00
#
_symmetry.space_group_name_H-M   'P 1'
#
loop_
_entity.id
_entity.type
_entity.pdbx_description
1 polymer ?
#
loop_
_entity_poly.entity_id
_entity_poly.type
_entity_poly.pdbx_seq_one_letter_code
_entity_poly.pdbx_strand_id
1 'polypeptide(L)'
;MSRLTFLNTSDRRPTPAKKTPPVQVSSTQKSRQESTSMSDRASEHQPTQEFTAANFPTPHLALRGTADDVQVRGFADEQARVARVMLPRVSAALALPSTGHRVEVLTLAYDAVVRWRRALAATTDDARYGVMGRPAVSRYAVTLDEDGPNYDRLGDVGRLRAGARWDAVTGRWTGGTDTPASRILAVYGLAARRRFAVECASSADRLANEVGLPISDRLILGNTLLCGDAAREVAVRLAARLGERRGVAEVETTGDLLYVVTADSDARRAAFREAMLVLAMAERGDWSAWWSAAYLLYQAPLFKKGSDATNRVFLAAVGAALLGEAPVIPHDIDLRCMVLGQNAVMATPLLCGQVTA
;
A
#
# COMPACT_ATOMS: atom_id res chain seq x y z
N MET A 1 -50.92 -5.14 -33.61
CA MET A 1 -51.37 -6.55 -33.63
C MET A 1 -50.38 -7.40 -32.82
N SER A 2 -50.80 -8.58 -32.33
CA SER A 2 -50.04 -9.71 -31.71
C SER A 2 -48.61 -9.43 -31.17
N ARG A 3 -48.23 -9.63 -29.89
CA ARG A 3 -48.64 -10.56 -28.81
C ARG A 3 -48.47 -12.07 -29.12
N LEU A 4 -47.38 -12.63 -28.55
CA LEU A 4 -47.03 -14.04 -28.26
C LEU A 4 -45.80 -13.95 -27.33
N THR A 5 -45.68 -14.43 -26.08
CA THR A 5 -46.51 -15.22 -25.14
C THR A 5 -46.28 -16.74 -25.09
N PHE A 6 -45.37 -17.16 -24.20
CA PHE A 6 -45.08 -18.50 -23.62
C PHE A 6 -44.47 -18.24 -22.20
N LEU A 7 -44.74 -18.90 -21.05
CA LEU A 7 -45.53 -20.09 -20.64
C LEU A 7 -44.94 -21.43 -21.11
N ASN A 8 -44.88 -22.54 -20.34
CA ASN A 8 -45.30 -22.90 -18.96
C ASN A 8 -44.55 -24.21 -18.52
N THR A 9 -44.58 -24.84 -17.33
CA THR A 9 -45.29 -24.70 -16.02
C THR A 9 -44.48 -25.42 -14.91
N SER A 10 -44.53 -24.95 -13.64
CA SER A 10 -44.44 -25.71 -12.35
C SER A 10 -43.28 -26.72 -12.11
N ASP A 11 -43.04 -27.39 -10.96
CA ASP A 11 -43.62 -27.50 -9.58
C ASP A 11 -42.44 -27.47 -8.55
N ARG A 12 -42.48 -27.08 -7.25
CA ARG A 12 -43.40 -27.10 -6.09
C ARG A 12 -43.24 -28.28 -5.08
N ARG A 13 -42.52 -27.96 -3.96
CA ARG A 13 -42.74 -28.43 -2.55
C ARG A 13 -42.39 -29.91 -2.24
N PRO A 14 -42.40 -30.37 -0.95
CA PRO A 14 -42.53 -29.67 0.35
C PRO A 14 -41.42 -29.95 1.41
N THR A 15 -41.45 -29.22 2.53
CA THR A 15 -40.76 -29.53 3.80
C THR A 15 -41.55 -30.51 4.69
N PRO A 16 -40.88 -31.19 5.63
CA PRO A 16 -41.45 -31.57 6.92
C PRO A 16 -40.71 -30.95 8.13
N ALA A 17 -41.31 -31.01 9.32
CA ALA A 17 -40.78 -30.50 10.59
C ALA A 17 -41.13 -31.44 11.77
N LYS A 18 -40.81 -31.02 13.01
CA LYS A 18 -40.88 -31.75 14.32
C LYS A 18 -39.57 -32.49 14.65
N LYS A 19 -39.12 -32.67 15.92
CA LYS A 19 -39.83 -32.75 17.22
C LYS A 19 -38.92 -32.34 18.40
N THR A 20 -39.44 -31.62 19.39
CA THR A 20 -39.09 -31.74 20.84
C THR A 20 -40.12 -32.69 21.50
N PRO A 21 -40.03 -33.18 22.79
CA PRO A 21 -39.59 -32.50 24.04
C PRO A 21 -38.85 -33.47 25.03
N PRO A 22 -39.09 -33.52 26.38
CA PRO A 22 -38.74 -32.59 27.48
C PRO A 22 -37.91 -33.23 28.66
N VAL A 23 -37.82 -32.50 29.79
CA VAL A 23 -37.71 -32.95 31.23
C VAL A 23 -36.38 -32.66 31.98
N GLN A 24 -36.53 -31.89 33.07
CA GLN A 24 -35.97 -31.89 34.46
C GLN A 24 -34.74 -32.79 34.79
N VAL A 25 -33.89 -32.54 35.81
CA VAL A 25 -34.17 -32.24 37.24
C VAL A 25 -33.07 -31.37 37.90
N SER A 26 -33.42 -30.73 39.03
CA SER A 26 -32.56 -29.93 39.93
C SER A 26 -31.37 -30.68 40.55
N SER A 27 -30.28 -29.95 40.83
CA SER A 27 -29.39 -30.26 41.97
C SER A 27 -28.83 -28.99 42.62
N THR A 28 -29.11 -28.80 43.91
CA THR A 28 -28.65 -27.65 44.70
C THR A 28 -27.28 -27.90 45.31
N GLN A 29 -26.27 -27.04 45.08
CA GLN A 29 -25.01 -27.12 45.83
C GLN A 29 -24.42 -25.76 46.25
N LYS A 30 -24.70 -25.44 47.52
CA LYS A 30 -23.79 -24.84 48.52
C LYS A 30 -22.62 -23.97 48.02
N SER A 31 -22.84 -22.67 48.14
CA SER A 31 -21.96 -21.72 48.84
C SER A 31 -20.59 -22.24 49.32
N ARG A 32 -19.51 -21.70 48.72
CA ARG A 32 -18.23 -21.50 49.39
C ARG A 32 -17.76 -20.07 49.13
N GLN A 33 -17.83 -19.20 50.14
CA GLN A 33 -17.21 -17.88 50.09
C GLN A 33 -15.70 -18.04 50.32
N GLU A 34 -14.93 -18.17 49.26
CA GLU A 34 -13.48 -17.98 49.32
C GLU A 34 -13.19 -16.52 49.01
N SER A 35 -13.11 -15.72 50.08
CA SER A 35 -12.82 -14.28 50.06
C SER A 35 -11.36 -14.01 49.66
N THR A 36 -11.02 -14.32 48.42
CA THR A 36 -9.69 -14.08 47.84
C THR A 36 -9.63 -12.63 47.32
N SER A 37 -8.60 -11.88 47.71
CA SER A 37 -8.40 -10.50 47.23
C SER A 37 -8.42 -10.46 45.69
N MET A 38 -9.37 -9.73 45.12
CA MET A 38 -9.41 -9.41 43.69
C MET A 38 -8.63 -8.14 43.34
N SER A 39 -7.83 -7.60 44.27
CA SER A 39 -7.04 -6.37 44.05
C SER A 39 -5.77 -6.59 43.21
N ASP A 40 -5.27 -7.84 43.13
CA ASP A 40 -3.89 -8.13 42.68
C ASP A 40 -3.82 -9.10 41.48
N ARG A 41 -4.89 -9.20 40.67
CA ARG A 41 -4.88 -9.96 39.41
C ARG A 41 -5.06 -9.03 38.22
N ALA A 42 -4.30 -9.31 37.16
CA ALA A 42 -4.32 -8.60 35.88
C ALA A 42 -3.83 -7.13 35.93
N SER A 43 -2.68 -6.88 36.54
CA SER A 43 -1.63 -6.13 35.83
C SER A 43 -1.12 -7.00 34.67
N GLU A 44 -2.00 -7.26 33.69
CA GLU A 44 -1.61 -7.85 32.42
C GLU A 44 -0.53 -6.96 31.81
N HIS A 45 0.55 -7.57 31.32
CA HIS A 45 1.44 -6.88 30.40
C HIS A 45 0.62 -6.59 29.13
N GLN A 46 -0.04 -5.43 29.08
CA GLN A 46 -0.38 -4.81 27.81
C GLN A 46 0.93 -4.73 27.03
N PRO A 47 1.09 -5.46 25.90
CA PRO A 47 2.34 -5.45 25.17
C PRO A 47 2.60 -4.00 24.76
N THR A 48 3.71 -3.44 25.23
CA THR A 48 4.06 -2.06 24.94
C THR A 48 4.11 -1.90 23.43
N GLN A 49 3.29 -0.97 22.90
CA GLN A 49 3.12 -0.72 21.47
C GLN A 49 4.35 -0.01 20.89
N GLU A 50 5.48 -0.70 20.96
CA GLU A 50 6.81 -0.19 20.66
C GLU A 50 7.13 -0.41 19.19
N PHE A 51 7.22 0.70 18.45
CA PHE A 51 7.79 0.66 17.11
C PHE A 51 9.32 0.64 17.19
N THR A 52 9.89 -0.38 16.56
CA THR A 52 11.33 -0.52 16.31
C THR A 52 11.60 -0.42 14.79
N ALA A 53 12.86 -0.36 14.37
CA ALA A 53 13.21 -0.48 12.95
C ALA A 53 12.67 -1.76 12.28
N ALA A 54 12.46 -2.85 13.04
CA ALA A 54 11.91 -4.10 12.51
C ALA A 54 10.46 -3.98 12.03
N ASN A 55 9.71 -2.98 12.49
CA ASN A 55 8.37 -2.66 11.98
C ASN A 55 8.41 -1.98 10.60
N PHE A 56 9.57 -1.45 10.20
CA PHE A 56 9.81 -0.74 8.94
C PHE A 56 10.89 -1.42 8.07
N PRO A 57 10.71 -2.69 7.63
CA PRO A 57 11.58 -3.35 6.67
C PRO A 57 11.89 -2.47 5.47
N THR A 58 13.18 -2.37 5.14
CA THR A 58 13.67 -1.54 4.04
C THR A 58 13.00 -1.94 2.73
N PRO A 59 12.41 -0.99 1.98
CA PRO A 59 11.88 -1.30 0.66
C PRO A 59 12.99 -1.84 -0.25
N HIS A 60 12.81 -3.03 -0.83
CA HIS A 60 13.82 -3.61 -1.72
C HIS A 60 14.14 -2.68 -2.91
N LEU A 61 13.18 -1.87 -3.36
CA LEU A 61 13.35 -0.83 -4.39
C LEU A 61 14.33 0.31 -4.01
N ALA A 62 14.62 0.46 -2.71
CA ALA A 62 15.60 1.41 -2.18
C ALA A 62 17.02 0.82 -2.04
N LEU A 63 17.18 -0.51 -2.08
CA LEU A 63 18.48 -1.20 -1.94
C LEU A 63 19.11 -1.41 -3.33
N ARG A 64 20.12 -0.59 -3.66
CA ARG A 64 20.76 -0.53 -4.99
C ARG A 64 22.25 -0.83 -4.96
N GLY A 65 22.83 -0.99 -3.77
CA GLY A 65 24.17 -1.52 -3.57
C GLY A 65 24.40 -1.93 -2.12
N THR A 66 25.63 -2.30 -1.79
CA THR A 66 26.05 -2.68 -0.43
C THR A 66 26.33 -1.48 0.49
N ALA A 67 26.31 -0.26 -0.04
CA ALA A 67 26.59 0.97 0.71
C ALA A 67 25.35 1.55 1.43
N ASP A 68 24.14 1.06 1.12
CA ASP A 68 22.88 1.66 1.59
C ASP A 68 22.63 1.43 3.11
N ASP A 69 23.13 0.33 3.65
CA ASP A 69 22.79 -0.28 4.96
C ASP A 69 22.77 0.63 6.21
N VAL A 70 23.66 1.63 6.30
CA VAL A 70 23.73 2.52 7.48
C VAL A 70 22.67 3.62 7.41
N GLN A 71 22.54 4.27 6.24
CA GLN A 71 21.50 5.29 6.02
C GLN A 71 20.10 4.65 6.03
N VAL A 72 20.01 3.42 5.52
CA VAL A 72 18.80 2.58 5.55
C VAL A 72 18.31 2.33 6.98
N ARG A 73 19.19 1.86 7.88
CA ARG A 73 18.80 1.58 9.28
C ARG A 73 18.35 2.84 10.02
N GLY A 74 19.12 3.92 9.92
CA GLY A 74 18.73 5.21 10.52
C GLY A 74 17.39 5.76 9.99
N PHE A 75 17.01 5.45 8.75
CA PHE A 75 15.70 5.83 8.21
C PHE A 75 14.55 4.90 8.68
N ALA A 76 14.82 3.64 9.02
CA ALA A 76 13.85 2.77 9.68
C ALA A 76 13.62 3.19 11.15
N ASP A 77 14.68 3.53 11.88
CA ASP A 77 14.61 4.07 13.25
C ASP A 77 13.83 5.39 13.31
N GLU A 78 14.08 6.30 12.35
CA GLU A 78 13.37 7.59 12.25
C GLU A 78 11.87 7.41 11.91
N GLN A 79 11.52 6.45 11.05
CA GLN A 79 10.11 6.08 10.81
C GLN A 79 9.45 5.53 12.10
N ALA A 80 10.13 4.64 12.82
CA ALA A 80 9.65 4.06 14.07
C ALA A 80 9.51 5.12 15.20
N ARG A 81 10.43 6.08 15.27
CA ARG A 81 10.32 7.24 16.17
C ARG A 81 9.08 8.08 15.87
N VAL A 82 8.77 8.33 14.60
CA VAL A 82 7.61 9.14 14.22
C VAL A 82 6.30 8.39 14.42
N ALA A 83 6.26 7.09 14.16
CA ALA A 83 5.10 6.24 14.45
C ALA A 83 4.73 6.27 15.96
N ARG A 84 5.73 6.18 16.85
CA ARG A 84 5.53 6.38 18.31
C ARG A 84 4.94 7.76 18.65
N VAL A 85 5.32 8.82 17.95
CA VAL A 85 4.80 10.18 18.17
C VAL A 85 3.39 10.37 17.57
N MET A 86 3.01 9.61 16.54
CA MET A 86 1.66 9.64 15.96
C MET A 86 0.66 8.79 16.76
N LEU A 87 1.08 7.63 17.28
CA LEU A 87 0.21 6.64 17.92
C LEU A 87 -0.77 7.24 18.96
N PRO A 88 -0.36 8.04 19.96
CA PRO A 88 -1.30 8.62 20.92
C PRO A 88 -2.40 9.48 20.29
N ARG A 89 -2.10 10.18 19.18
CA ARG A 89 -3.08 10.99 18.44
C ARG A 89 -4.05 10.11 17.65
N VAL A 90 -3.56 9.01 17.08
CA VAL A 90 -4.38 8.07 16.30
C VAL A 90 -5.28 7.23 17.21
N SER A 91 -4.76 6.75 18.35
CA SER A 91 -5.59 6.08 19.37
C SER A 91 -6.66 7.01 19.95
N ALA A 92 -6.32 8.28 20.21
CA ALA A 92 -7.31 9.28 20.62
C ALA A 92 -8.34 9.57 19.52
N ALA A 93 -7.95 9.59 18.25
CA ALA A 93 -8.86 9.75 17.12
C ALA A 93 -9.88 8.61 17.04
N LEU A 94 -9.42 7.35 17.05
CA LEU A 94 -10.29 6.18 16.93
C LEU A 94 -11.25 6.02 18.12
N ALA A 95 -10.88 6.53 19.31
CA ALA A 95 -11.74 6.56 20.49
C ALA A 95 -12.89 7.58 20.42
N LEU A 96 -12.93 8.48 19.42
CA LEU A 96 -14.01 9.46 19.29
C LEU A 96 -15.36 8.79 18.95
N PRO A 97 -16.50 9.35 19.40
CA PRO A 97 -17.83 8.75 19.19
C PRO A 97 -18.42 9.00 17.80
N SER A 98 -17.85 9.90 17.00
CA SER A 98 -18.35 10.29 15.68
C SER A 98 -17.38 9.92 14.58
N THR A 99 -17.83 9.15 13.59
CA THR A 99 -17.06 8.80 12.38
C THR A 99 -16.53 10.04 11.65
N GLY A 100 -17.29 11.16 11.65
CA GLY A 100 -16.84 12.42 11.06
C GLY A 100 -15.59 12.98 11.75
N HIS A 101 -15.59 13.05 13.08
CA HIS A 101 -14.43 13.52 13.84
C HIS A 101 -13.25 12.53 13.77
N ARG A 102 -13.52 11.22 13.68
CA ARG A 102 -12.48 10.20 13.42
C ARG A 102 -11.78 10.46 12.09
N VAL A 103 -12.53 10.63 10.99
CA VAL A 103 -12.00 10.95 9.65
C VAL A 103 -11.16 12.23 9.67
N GLU A 104 -11.65 13.28 10.33
CA GLU A 104 -10.94 14.57 10.45
C GLU A 104 -9.58 14.41 11.15
N VAL A 105 -9.56 13.80 12.35
CA VAL A 105 -8.32 13.68 13.13
C VAL A 105 -7.35 12.65 12.50
N LEU A 106 -7.84 11.60 11.85
CA LEU A 106 -7.01 10.69 11.04
C LEU A 106 -6.36 11.44 9.85
N THR A 107 -7.11 12.31 9.17
CA THR A 107 -6.58 13.15 8.08
C THR A 107 -5.49 14.10 8.60
N LEU A 108 -5.74 14.78 9.73
CA LEU A 108 -4.77 15.67 10.38
C LEU A 108 -3.50 14.94 10.84
N ALA A 109 -3.62 13.66 11.25
CA ALA A 109 -2.50 12.80 11.58
C ALA A 109 -1.69 12.39 10.34
N TYR A 110 -2.35 12.00 9.23
CA TYR A 110 -1.69 11.74 7.95
C TYR A 110 -0.92 12.97 7.46
N ASP A 111 -1.54 14.16 7.51
CA ASP A 111 -0.89 15.42 7.14
C ASP A 111 0.29 15.79 8.06
N ALA A 112 0.27 15.38 9.34
CA ALA A 112 1.41 15.53 10.22
C ALA A 112 2.60 14.67 9.78
N VAL A 113 2.35 13.45 9.30
CA VAL A 113 3.38 12.59 8.69
C VAL A 113 3.87 13.16 7.36
N VAL A 114 2.99 13.70 6.51
CA VAL A 114 3.40 14.45 5.28
C VAL A 114 4.34 15.60 5.62
N ARG A 115 4.00 16.42 6.63
CA ARG A 115 4.84 17.55 7.08
C ARG A 115 6.19 17.07 7.63
N TRP A 116 6.23 16.02 8.43
CA TRP A 116 7.48 15.39 8.87
C TRP A 116 8.32 14.95 7.67
N ARG A 117 7.75 14.20 6.71
CA ARG A 117 8.53 13.64 5.61
C ARG A 117 9.13 14.72 4.72
N ARG A 118 8.43 15.85 4.55
CA ARG A 118 8.92 17.07 3.88
C ARG A 118 10.03 17.77 4.66
N ALA A 119 9.89 17.94 5.98
CA ALA A 119 10.93 18.53 6.82
C ALA A 119 12.23 17.70 6.78
N LEU A 120 12.12 16.38 6.93
CA LEU A 120 13.25 15.45 6.86
C LEU A 120 13.94 15.46 5.48
N ALA A 121 13.19 15.65 4.39
CA ALA A 121 13.76 15.78 3.05
C ALA A 121 14.57 17.08 2.84
N ALA A 122 14.25 18.13 3.59
CA ALA A 122 15.01 19.37 3.57
C ALA A 122 16.34 19.22 4.31
N THR A 123 16.33 18.64 5.51
CA THR A 123 17.49 18.54 6.40
C THR A 123 18.44 17.39 6.07
N THR A 124 17.96 16.27 5.52
CA THR A 124 18.79 15.11 5.20
C THR A 124 19.54 15.31 3.90
N ASP A 125 20.85 15.11 3.89
CA ASP A 125 21.63 15.03 2.66
C ASP A 125 21.63 13.60 2.10
N ASP A 126 20.97 13.41 0.95
CA ASP A 126 20.63 12.10 0.41
C ASP A 126 21.74 11.59 -0.53
N ALA A 127 22.81 11.05 0.07
CA ALA A 127 24.03 10.62 -0.62
C ALA A 127 23.82 9.59 -1.75
N ARG A 128 22.70 8.84 -1.71
CA ARG A 128 22.35 7.76 -2.66
C ARG A 128 22.21 8.19 -4.12
N TYR A 129 22.25 9.49 -4.40
CA TYR A 129 22.12 10.04 -5.76
C TYR A 129 23.45 10.42 -6.43
N GLY A 130 24.56 10.48 -5.68
CA GLY A 130 25.90 10.73 -6.22
C GLY A 130 25.99 11.86 -7.26
N VAL A 131 26.74 11.64 -8.35
CA VAL A 131 26.91 12.59 -9.47
C VAL A 131 25.58 12.86 -10.21
N MET A 132 24.60 11.98 -10.10
CA MET A 132 23.28 12.10 -10.72
C MET A 132 22.34 13.12 -10.06
N GLY A 133 22.81 13.79 -8.99
CA GLY A 133 22.19 14.96 -8.37
C GLY A 133 21.05 14.63 -7.41
N ARG A 134 21.12 15.20 -6.19
CA ARG A 134 20.07 15.14 -5.16
C ARG A 134 18.71 15.54 -5.77
N PRO A 135 17.60 14.80 -5.54
CA PRO A 135 16.27 15.26 -5.88
C PRO A 135 16.03 16.55 -5.09
N ALA A 136 15.92 17.69 -5.79
CA ALA A 136 15.71 18.98 -5.15
C ALA A 136 14.58 18.91 -4.11
N VAL A 137 14.75 19.55 -2.96
CA VAL A 137 13.83 19.47 -1.81
C VAL A 137 12.38 19.80 -2.21
N SER A 138 12.21 20.72 -3.17
CA SER A 138 10.94 21.06 -3.81
C SER A 138 10.16 19.84 -4.32
N ARG A 139 10.81 18.75 -4.77
CA ARG A 139 10.16 17.52 -5.25
C ARG A 139 9.40 16.74 -4.18
N TYR A 140 9.58 17.06 -2.90
CA TYR A 140 8.76 16.55 -1.80
C TYR A 140 7.59 17.49 -1.47
N ALA A 141 7.58 18.72 -1.98
CA ALA A 141 6.46 19.64 -1.90
C ALA A 141 5.53 19.54 -3.13
N VAL A 142 6.09 19.26 -4.32
CA VAL A 142 5.34 19.18 -5.58
C VAL A 142 4.32 18.03 -5.58
N THR A 143 3.07 18.37 -5.90
CA THR A 143 1.96 17.40 -5.96
C THR A 143 1.89 16.66 -7.30
N LEU A 144 1.06 15.60 -7.37
CA LEU A 144 0.74 14.92 -8.63
C LEU A 144 -0.22 15.70 -9.53
N ASP A 145 -0.90 16.72 -9.00
CA ASP A 145 -1.73 17.62 -9.81
C ASP A 145 -0.89 18.75 -10.46
N GLU A 146 0.30 19.04 -9.92
CA GLU A 146 1.26 20.02 -10.46
C GLU A 146 2.22 19.48 -11.55
N ASP A 147 2.96 18.38 -11.30
CA ASP A 147 3.93 17.78 -12.25
C ASP A 147 3.40 16.45 -12.86
N GLY A 148 2.06 16.28 -12.83
CA GLY A 148 1.30 15.17 -13.42
C GLY A 148 1.42 13.83 -12.67
N PRO A 149 1.06 12.70 -13.30
CA PRO A 149 1.19 11.37 -12.69
C PRO A 149 2.66 10.95 -12.50
N ASN A 150 2.91 10.01 -11.58
CA ASN A 150 4.16 9.25 -11.57
C ASN A 150 4.12 8.14 -12.63
N TYR A 151 5.31 7.75 -13.08
CA TYR A 151 5.53 6.71 -14.08
C TYR A 151 6.70 5.87 -13.60
N ASP A 152 6.42 4.70 -13.05
CA ASP A 152 7.43 3.83 -12.44
C ASP A 152 7.55 2.54 -13.27
N ARG A 153 8.76 2.29 -13.75
CA ARG A 153 9.11 1.15 -14.65
C ARG A 153 9.04 -0.16 -13.86
N LEU A 154 8.49 -1.20 -14.46
CA LEU A 154 8.45 -2.58 -13.92
C LEU A 154 9.19 -3.54 -14.86
N GLY A 155 9.52 -4.75 -14.42
CA GLY A 155 10.23 -5.77 -15.21
C GLY A 155 11.75 -5.70 -15.06
N ASP A 156 12.50 -6.05 -16.11
CA ASP A 156 13.93 -5.73 -16.16
C ASP A 156 14.10 -4.20 -16.29
N VAL A 157 14.94 -3.65 -15.42
CA VAL A 157 15.19 -2.20 -15.26
C VAL A 157 16.69 -2.04 -15.04
N GLY A 158 17.47 -2.13 -16.11
CA GLY A 158 18.92 -2.37 -16.02
C GLY A 158 19.70 -1.34 -15.21
N ARG A 159 19.21 -0.08 -15.13
CA ARG A 159 19.78 0.99 -14.27
C ARG A 159 19.77 0.71 -12.77
N LEU A 160 19.10 -0.35 -12.31
CA LEU A 160 19.07 -0.78 -10.92
C LEU A 160 20.04 -1.93 -10.64
N ARG A 161 20.73 -2.47 -11.65
CA ARG A 161 21.83 -3.40 -11.45
C ARG A 161 23.09 -2.62 -11.03
N ALA A 162 23.77 -3.09 -10.00
CA ALA A 162 24.97 -2.44 -9.46
C ALA A 162 26.09 -2.46 -10.50
N GLY A 163 26.61 -1.27 -10.86
CA GLY A 163 27.67 -1.12 -11.87
C GLY A 163 27.21 -1.22 -13.33
N ALA A 164 25.88 -1.22 -13.60
CA ALA A 164 25.36 -1.10 -14.97
C ALA A 164 25.75 0.24 -15.61
N ARG A 165 25.84 0.27 -16.94
CA ARG A 165 26.22 1.45 -17.73
C ARG A 165 25.17 1.73 -18.80
N TRP A 166 24.92 3.01 -19.07
CA TRP A 166 24.12 3.44 -20.20
C TRP A 166 24.90 3.19 -21.51
N ASP A 167 24.30 2.45 -22.43
CA ASP A 167 24.75 2.34 -23.81
C ASP A 167 23.88 3.24 -24.70
N ALA A 168 24.49 4.31 -25.21
CA ALA A 168 23.84 5.28 -26.09
C ALA A 168 23.55 4.73 -27.50
N VAL A 169 24.16 3.62 -27.92
CA VAL A 169 23.92 3.00 -29.24
C VAL A 169 22.64 2.17 -29.21
N THR A 170 22.43 1.34 -28.18
CA THR A 170 21.19 0.55 -28.04
C THR A 170 20.06 1.26 -27.28
N GLY A 171 20.38 2.36 -26.57
CA GLY A 171 19.44 3.09 -25.72
C GLY A 171 19.01 2.27 -24.50
N ARG A 172 19.93 1.52 -23.89
CA ARG A 172 19.68 0.56 -22.80
C ARG A 172 20.75 0.57 -21.73
N TRP A 173 20.40 0.04 -20.56
CA TRP A 173 21.36 -0.22 -19.49
C TRP A 173 21.99 -1.60 -19.62
N THR A 174 23.30 -1.65 -19.83
CA THR A 174 24.07 -2.89 -20.08
C THR A 174 24.95 -3.26 -18.88
N GLY A 175 25.21 -4.56 -18.72
CA GLY A 175 26.00 -5.10 -17.62
C GLY A 175 25.42 -4.85 -16.21
N GLY A 176 26.31 -4.91 -15.21
CA GLY A 176 25.99 -4.78 -13.79
C GLY A 176 25.48 -6.07 -13.14
N THR A 177 25.51 -6.12 -11.81
CA THR A 177 25.05 -7.25 -10.98
C THR A 177 23.66 -6.97 -10.40
N ASP A 178 22.82 -7.99 -10.30
CA ASP A 178 21.47 -7.84 -9.73
C ASP A 178 21.45 -7.39 -8.27
N THR A 179 20.51 -6.51 -7.95
CA THR A 179 20.28 -5.93 -6.62
C THR A 179 18.92 -6.41 -6.08
N PRO A 180 18.56 -6.16 -4.81
CA PRO A 180 17.19 -6.33 -4.36
C PRO A 180 16.20 -5.47 -5.20
N ALA A 181 16.61 -4.26 -5.61
CA ALA A 181 15.79 -3.36 -6.42
C ALA A 181 15.54 -3.86 -7.85
N SER A 182 16.53 -4.44 -8.54
CA SER A 182 16.29 -5.02 -9.88
C SER A 182 15.42 -6.28 -9.79
N ARG A 183 15.72 -7.17 -8.83
CA ARG A 183 15.00 -8.44 -8.67
C ARG A 183 13.53 -8.24 -8.26
N ILE A 184 13.22 -7.30 -7.37
CA ILE A 184 11.83 -7.06 -6.97
C ILE A 184 11.00 -6.48 -8.13
N LEU A 185 11.55 -5.59 -8.95
CA LEU A 185 10.86 -5.08 -10.14
C LEU A 185 10.68 -6.16 -11.22
N ALA A 186 11.64 -7.08 -11.37
CA ALA A 186 11.49 -8.23 -12.27
C ALA A 186 10.31 -9.12 -11.84
N VAL A 187 10.19 -9.43 -10.54
CA VAL A 187 9.07 -10.19 -9.97
C VAL A 187 7.72 -9.49 -10.20
N TYR A 188 7.62 -8.20 -9.91
CA TYR A 188 6.38 -7.44 -10.13
C TYR A 188 6.08 -7.22 -11.63
N GLY A 189 7.10 -7.18 -12.49
CA GLY A 189 6.91 -7.18 -13.94
C GLY A 189 6.33 -8.49 -14.46
N LEU A 190 6.75 -9.64 -13.92
CA LEU A 190 6.15 -10.94 -14.22
C LEU A 190 4.71 -11.02 -13.71
N ALA A 191 4.41 -10.46 -12.53
CA ALA A 191 3.04 -10.38 -12.01
C ALA A 191 2.12 -9.53 -12.90
N ALA A 192 2.57 -8.33 -13.30
CA ALA A 192 1.84 -7.46 -14.22
C ALA A 192 1.56 -8.13 -15.58
N ARG A 193 2.52 -8.89 -16.13
CA ARG A 193 2.32 -9.66 -17.37
C ARG A 193 1.28 -10.77 -17.22
N ARG A 194 1.25 -11.46 -16.08
CA ARG A 194 0.21 -12.45 -15.77
C ARG A 194 -1.17 -11.79 -15.71
N ARG A 195 -1.28 -10.59 -15.12
CA ARG A 195 -2.52 -9.81 -15.13
C ARG A 195 -2.96 -9.45 -16.54
N PHE A 196 -2.09 -8.88 -17.38
CA PHE A 196 -2.38 -8.64 -18.80
C PHE A 196 -2.83 -9.90 -19.56
N ALA A 197 -2.25 -11.07 -19.26
CA ALA A 197 -2.61 -12.33 -19.91
C ALA A 197 -3.92 -12.97 -19.41
N VAL A 198 -4.54 -12.44 -18.35
CA VAL A 198 -5.74 -13.01 -17.70
C VAL A 198 -6.92 -12.02 -17.69
N GLU A 199 -6.65 -10.73 -17.51
CA GLU A 199 -7.66 -9.68 -17.32
C GLU A 199 -7.93 -8.87 -18.60
N CYS A 200 -7.07 -8.97 -19.62
CA CYS A 200 -7.18 -8.21 -20.86
C CYS A 200 -7.44 -9.10 -22.09
N ALA A 201 -8.11 -8.52 -23.09
CA ALA A 201 -8.04 -9.03 -24.46
C ALA A 201 -6.60 -8.92 -24.98
N SER A 202 -6.23 -9.82 -25.90
CA SER A 202 -4.85 -10.02 -26.40
C SER A 202 -4.20 -8.87 -27.17
N SER A 203 -4.83 -7.69 -27.21
CA SER A 203 -4.36 -6.47 -27.88
C SER A 203 -4.52 -5.21 -27.03
N ALA A 204 -4.74 -5.33 -25.71
CA ALA A 204 -4.93 -4.18 -24.83
C ALA A 204 -3.63 -3.83 -24.06
N ASP A 205 -2.99 -2.74 -24.47
CA ASP A 205 -1.74 -2.24 -23.88
C ASP A 205 -1.91 -1.50 -22.53
N ARG A 206 -3.14 -1.45 -22.00
CA ARG A 206 -3.50 -0.69 -20.79
C ARG A 206 -4.43 -1.52 -19.90
N LEU A 207 -4.07 -1.66 -18.62
CA LEU A 207 -4.86 -2.35 -17.60
C LEU A 207 -4.94 -1.47 -16.35
N ALA A 208 -6.11 -0.88 -16.10
CA ALA A 208 -6.36 -0.14 -14.87
C ALA A 208 -6.56 -1.11 -13.70
N ASN A 209 -6.11 -0.73 -12.50
CA ASN A 209 -6.61 -1.34 -11.28
C ASN A 209 -8.06 -0.90 -11.09
N GLU A 210 -9.03 -1.79 -11.19
CA GLU A 210 -10.35 -1.52 -10.63
C GLU A 210 -10.25 -1.48 -9.11
N VAL A 211 -10.85 -0.47 -8.48
CA VAL A 211 -10.78 -0.22 -7.04
C VAL A 211 -12.19 -0.02 -6.52
N GLY A 212 -12.66 -0.98 -5.73
CA GLY A 212 -13.87 -0.91 -4.95
C GLY A 212 -13.68 -0.05 -3.70
N LEU A 213 -14.65 0.84 -3.49
CA LEU A 213 -14.75 1.75 -2.36
C LEU A 213 -15.86 1.21 -1.42
N PRO A 214 -15.50 0.51 -0.32
CA PRO A 214 -16.43 -0.38 0.39
C PRO A 214 -17.42 0.32 1.35
N ILE A 215 -17.23 1.60 1.63
CA ILE A 215 -18.13 2.44 2.44
C ILE A 215 -19.07 3.25 1.54
N SER A 216 -18.57 3.72 0.39
CA SER A 216 -19.36 4.49 -0.58
C SER A 216 -20.02 3.66 -1.69
N ASP A 217 -19.82 2.34 -1.71
CA ASP A 217 -20.33 1.37 -2.70
C ASP A 217 -20.10 1.82 -4.15
N ARG A 218 -18.83 2.11 -4.48
CA ARG A 218 -18.42 2.66 -5.77
C ARG A 218 -17.19 1.96 -6.33
N LEU A 219 -17.09 1.96 -7.65
CA LEU A 219 -15.87 1.60 -8.38
C LEU A 219 -15.18 2.86 -8.90
N ILE A 220 -13.84 2.88 -8.86
CA ILE A 220 -12.99 3.87 -9.53
C ILE A 220 -11.84 3.17 -10.27
N LEU A 221 -11.23 3.87 -11.22
CA LEU A 221 -10.01 3.41 -11.89
C LEU A 221 -8.78 3.93 -11.13
N GLY A 222 -8.06 3.02 -10.50
CA GLY A 222 -6.82 3.28 -9.78
C GLY A 222 -5.59 3.37 -10.69
N ASN A 223 -4.44 3.02 -10.12
CA ASN A 223 -3.17 3.01 -10.85
C ASN A 223 -3.26 2.08 -12.08
N THR A 224 -2.68 2.51 -13.20
CA THR A 224 -2.80 1.83 -14.50
C THR A 224 -1.47 1.20 -14.90
N LEU A 225 -1.48 -0.10 -15.18
CA LEU A 225 -0.39 -0.81 -15.85
C LEU A 225 -0.42 -0.50 -17.35
N LEU A 226 0.75 -0.25 -17.93
CA LEU A 226 0.93 -0.01 -19.36
C LEU A 226 2.01 -0.95 -19.90
N CYS A 227 1.76 -1.59 -21.04
CA CYS A 227 2.74 -2.37 -21.80
C CYS A 227 2.76 -1.89 -23.28
N GLY A 228 3.45 -2.62 -24.15
CA GLY A 228 3.39 -2.43 -25.61
C GLY A 228 3.71 -1.00 -26.08
N ASP A 229 2.83 -0.45 -26.91
CA ASP A 229 2.93 0.89 -27.49
C ASP A 229 2.57 1.97 -26.46
N ALA A 230 1.60 1.71 -25.58
CA ALA A 230 1.25 2.65 -24.49
C ALA A 230 2.41 2.88 -23.50
N ALA A 231 3.21 1.85 -23.25
CA ALA A 231 4.46 1.96 -22.49
C ALA A 231 5.55 2.71 -23.27
N ARG A 232 5.60 2.55 -24.60
CA ARG A 232 6.57 3.24 -25.47
C ARG A 232 6.28 4.74 -25.58
N GLU A 233 5.01 5.14 -25.70
CA GLU A 233 4.58 6.53 -25.56
C GLU A 233 5.14 7.17 -24.27
N VAL A 234 4.97 6.47 -23.14
CA VAL A 234 5.41 6.94 -21.83
C VAL A 234 6.93 7.06 -21.77
N ALA A 235 7.66 6.06 -22.28
CA ALA A 235 9.11 6.12 -22.34
C ALA A 235 9.61 7.31 -23.18
N VAL A 236 9.01 7.59 -24.34
CA VAL A 236 9.35 8.76 -25.18
C VAL A 236 9.04 10.08 -24.46
N ARG A 237 7.86 10.22 -23.84
CA ARG A 237 7.51 11.42 -23.05
C ARG A 237 8.44 11.63 -21.85
N LEU A 238 8.89 10.54 -21.21
CA LEU A 238 9.87 10.59 -20.12
C LEU A 238 11.27 10.95 -20.61
N ALA A 239 11.69 10.43 -21.77
CA ALA A 239 12.98 10.72 -22.39
C ALA A 239 13.09 12.22 -22.74
N ALA A 240 12.08 12.78 -23.41
CA ALA A 240 12.02 14.21 -23.73
C ALA A 240 12.10 15.08 -22.46
N ARG A 241 11.22 14.83 -21.48
CA ARG A 241 11.19 15.58 -20.21
C ARG A 241 12.47 15.47 -19.37
N LEU A 242 13.25 14.39 -19.52
CA LEU A 242 14.55 14.25 -18.86
C LEU A 242 15.68 14.91 -19.67
N GLY A 243 15.63 14.87 -21.01
CA GLY A 243 16.51 15.66 -21.87
C GLY A 243 16.40 17.15 -21.58
N GLU A 244 15.18 17.70 -21.56
CA GLU A 244 14.89 19.09 -21.17
C GLU A 244 15.45 19.46 -19.79
N ARG A 245 15.31 18.57 -18.80
CA ARG A 245 15.67 18.82 -17.40
C ARG A 245 17.13 18.52 -17.05
N ARG A 246 17.90 17.85 -17.92
CA ARG A 246 19.25 17.33 -17.62
C ARG A 246 20.27 17.38 -18.76
N GLY A 247 19.86 17.70 -19.99
CA GLY A 247 20.68 17.60 -21.20
C GLY A 247 20.92 16.17 -21.71
N VAL A 248 20.58 15.14 -20.93
CA VAL A 248 20.80 13.72 -21.26
C VAL A 248 19.55 12.88 -20.93
N ALA A 249 19.14 12.03 -21.86
CA ALA A 249 17.92 11.22 -21.78
C ALA A 249 18.24 9.71 -21.60
N GLU A 250 18.74 9.32 -20.42
CA GLU A 250 19.01 7.92 -20.07
C GLU A 250 17.71 7.15 -19.72
N VAL A 251 16.83 7.02 -20.72
CA VAL A 251 15.52 6.37 -20.60
C VAL A 251 15.40 5.28 -21.67
N GLU A 252 15.12 4.06 -21.23
CA GLU A 252 14.94 2.91 -22.12
C GLU A 252 13.64 3.07 -22.91
N THR A 253 13.75 3.38 -24.20
CA THR A 253 12.61 3.57 -25.12
C THR A 253 12.37 2.36 -26.04
N THR A 254 13.20 1.32 -25.92
CA THR A 254 13.14 0.11 -26.76
C THR A 254 13.04 -1.16 -25.92
N GLY A 255 12.60 -2.26 -26.54
CA GLY A 255 12.46 -3.55 -25.89
C GLY A 255 11.14 -3.71 -25.15
N ASP A 256 11.13 -4.57 -24.15
CA ASP A 256 9.91 -5.01 -23.46
C ASP A 256 9.52 -4.03 -22.34
N LEU A 257 8.84 -2.95 -22.75
CA LEU A 257 8.45 -1.83 -21.88
C LEU A 257 7.17 -2.13 -21.10
N LEU A 258 7.22 -1.78 -19.82
CA LEU A 258 6.17 -2.02 -18.84
C LEU A 258 6.29 -0.98 -17.72
N TYR A 259 5.20 -0.28 -17.43
CA TYR A 259 5.13 0.76 -16.39
C TYR A 259 3.88 0.57 -15.53
N VAL A 260 3.91 1.09 -14.30
CA VAL A 260 2.72 1.53 -13.58
C VAL A 260 2.64 3.05 -13.57
N VAL A 261 1.43 3.58 -13.72
CA VAL A 261 1.11 5.01 -13.74
C VAL A 261 0.10 5.30 -12.66
N THR A 262 0.29 6.38 -11.90
CA THR A 262 -0.65 6.74 -10.83
C THR A 262 -2.01 7.16 -11.36
N ALA A 263 -3.07 6.81 -10.63
CA ALA A 263 -4.46 7.16 -10.92
C ALA A 263 -4.69 8.69 -11.13
N ASP A 264 -5.81 9.05 -11.75
CA ASP A 264 -6.20 10.44 -11.98
C ASP A 264 -6.50 11.22 -10.69
N SER A 265 -6.69 12.53 -10.84
CA SER A 265 -6.86 13.48 -9.73
C SER A 265 -8.06 13.15 -8.83
N ASP A 266 -9.18 12.73 -9.41
CA ASP A 266 -10.42 12.43 -8.67
C ASP A 266 -10.45 11.01 -8.13
N ALA A 267 -9.91 10.04 -8.87
CA ALA A 267 -9.68 8.69 -8.37
C ALA A 267 -8.79 8.69 -7.11
N ARG A 268 -7.66 9.43 -7.11
CA ARG A 268 -6.80 9.56 -5.92
C ARG A 268 -7.52 10.24 -4.76
N ARG A 269 -8.31 11.31 -5.02
CA ARG A 269 -9.14 11.97 -3.98
C ARG A 269 -10.20 11.04 -3.39
N ALA A 270 -10.84 10.22 -4.22
CA ALA A 270 -11.84 9.26 -3.78
C ALA A 270 -11.21 8.16 -2.91
N ALA A 271 -10.13 7.52 -3.38
CA ALA A 271 -9.42 6.49 -2.63
C ALA A 271 -8.87 7.00 -1.28
N PHE A 272 -8.33 8.23 -1.22
CA PHE A 272 -7.87 8.82 0.05
C PHE A 272 -9.00 9.01 1.06
N ARG A 273 -10.13 9.59 0.61
CA ARG A 273 -11.32 9.79 1.46
C ARG A 273 -11.86 8.46 1.97
N GLU A 274 -11.91 7.46 1.09
CA GLU A 274 -12.38 6.13 1.43
C GLU A 274 -11.49 5.44 2.45
N ALA A 275 -10.15 5.55 2.32
CA ALA A 275 -9.22 5.01 3.31
C ALA A 275 -9.44 5.59 4.70
N MET A 276 -9.70 6.90 4.81
CA MET A 276 -10.01 7.54 6.09
C MET A 276 -11.37 7.08 6.65
N LEU A 277 -12.38 6.87 5.80
CA LEU A 277 -13.69 6.33 6.20
C LEU A 277 -13.59 4.89 6.71
N VAL A 278 -12.89 4.02 5.98
CA VAL A 278 -12.63 2.63 6.37
C VAL A 278 -11.95 2.58 7.74
N LEU A 279 -10.88 3.34 7.95
CA LEU A 279 -10.18 3.38 9.24
C LEU A 279 -11.00 4.02 10.37
N ALA A 280 -11.87 4.98 10.06
CA ALA A 280 -12.77 5.58 11.04
C ALA A 280 -13.92 4.65 11.46
N MET A 281 -14.33 3.72 10.61
CA MET A 281 -15.41 2.76 10.88
C MET A 281 -14.93 1.42 11.42
N ALA A 282 -13.63 1.11 11.31
CA ALA A 282 -13.02 -0.13 11.75
C ALA A 282 -13.20 -0.41 13.26
N GLU A 283 -13.39 -1.68 13.60
CA GLU A 283 -13.41 -2.16 14.99
C GLU A 283 -12.03 -2.65 15.45
N ARG A 284 -11.82 -2.77 16.76
CA ARG A 284 -10.53 -3.24 17.31
C ARG A 284 -10.22 -4.66 16.81
N GLY A 285 -9.05 -4.83 16.20
CA GLY A 285 -8.61 -6.09 15.59
C GLY A 285 -8.97 -6.25 14.11
N ASP A 286 -9.61 -5.26 13.47
CA ASP A 286 -9.99 -5.34 12.05
C ASP A 286 -8.78 -5.16 11.10
N TRP A 287 -8.09 -6.27 10.86
CA TRP A 287 -7.06 -6.41 9.84
C TRP A 287 -7.58 -6.19 8.41
N SER A 288 -8.87 -6.40 8.13
CA SER A 288 -9.46 -6.20 6.80
C SER A 288 -9.56 -4.72 6.48
N ALA A 289 -10.08 -3.90 7.41
CA ALA A 289 -10.08 -2.45 7.28
C ALA A 289 -8.66 -1.89 7.16
N TRP A 290 -7.70 -2.41 7.93
CA TRP A 290 -6.29 -1.99 7.83
C TRP A 290 -5.70 -2.25 6.43
N TRP A 291 -5.87 -3.46 5.88
CA TRP A 291 -5.35 -3.81 4.55
C TRP A 291 -6.10 -3.10 3.41
N SER A 292 -7.41 -2.90 3.55
CA SER A 292 -8.22 -2.12 2.60
C SER A 292 -7.74 -0.67 2.54
N ALA A 293 -7.57 -0.02 3.69
CA ALA A 293 -7.03 1.33 3.78
C ALA A 293 -5.58 1.42 3.29
N ALA A 294 -4.74 0.41 3.54
CA ALA A 294 -3.40 0.33 3.00
C ALA A 294 -3.40 0.30 1.47
N TYR A 295 -4.23 -0.55 0.85
CA TYR A 295 -4.38 -0.57 -0.60
C TYR A 295 -4.83 0.78 -1.15
N LEU A 296 -5.90 1.36 -0.58
CA LEU A 296 -6.46 2.65 -0.99
C LEU A 296 -5.45 3.80 -0.87
N LEU A 297 -4.64 3.87 0.19
CA LEU A 297 -3.60 4.90 0.35
C LEU A 297 -2.46 4.78 -0.68
N TYR A 298 -2.16 3.57 -1.18
CA TYR A 298 -1.20 3.39 -2.28
C TYR A 298 -1.82 3.56 -3.67
N GLN A 299 -3.15 3.57 -3.80
CA GLN A 299 -3.86 4.14 -4.96
C GLN A 299 -3.95 5.68 -4.91
N ALA A 300 -3.68 6.31 -3.76
CA ALA A 300 -3.91 7.73 -3.52
C ALA A 300 -2.65 8.61 -3.24
N PRO A 301 -1.50 8.44 -3.93
CA PRO A 301 -0.33 9.28 -3.69
C PRO A 301 -0.60 10.76 -4.04
N LEU A 302 -0.33 11.66 -3.09
CA LEU A 302 -0.52 13.10 -3.28
C LEU A 302 0.71 13.80 -3.88
N PHE A 303 1.92 13.28 -3.64
CA PHE A 303 3.19 13.97 -3.91
C PHE A 303 4.12 13.19 -4.85
N LYS A 304 5.01 13.92 -5.54
CA LYS A 304 6.05 13.32 -6.41
C LYS A 304 7.06 12.45 -5.68
N LYS A 305 7.32 12.72 -4.40
CA LYS A 305 8.20 11.92 -3.53
C LYS A 305 7.70 11.94 -2.09
N GLY A 306 8.00 10.86 -1.36
CA GLY A 306 7.71 10.71 0.07
C GLY A 306 6.52 9.81 0.41
N SER A 307 5.53 9.65 -0.48
CA SER A 307 4.26 8.96 -0.17
C SER A 307 4.40 7.54 0.38
N ASP A 308 5.35 6.72 -0.08
CA ASP A 308 5.58 5.40 0.52
C ASP A 308 5.92 5.50 2.02
N ALA A 309 6.96 6.26 2.39
CA ALA A 309 7.34 6.45 3.78
C ALA A 309 6.24 7.13 4.63
N THR A 310 5.45 8.02 4.02
CA THR A 310 4.26 8.59 4.68
C THR A 310 3.22 7.51 4.98
N ASN A 311 2.88 6.68 3.98
CA ASN A 311 1.92 5.60 4.12
C ASN A 311 2.40 4.58 5.16
N ARG A 312 3.67 4.14 5.12
CA ARG A 312 4.25 3.22 6.11
C ARG A 312 4.09 3.74 7.54
N VAL A 313 4.52 4.97 7.81
CA VAL A 313 4.47 5.55 9.18
C VAL A 313 3.04 5.76 9.65
N PHE A 314 2.13 6.22 8.78
CA PHE A 314 0.73 6.38 9.12
C PHE A 314 0.04 5.03 9.38
N LEU A 315 0.18 4.06 8.47
CA LEU A 315 -0.40 2.72 8.59
C LEU A 315 0.15 1.96 9.80
N ALA A 316 1.42 2.13 10.15
CA ALA A 316 1.98 1.55 11.36
C ALA A 316 1.33 2.13 12.64
N ALA A 317 1.23 3.47 12.72
CA ALA A 317 0.58 4.14 13.86
C ALA A 317 -0.92 3.77 13.99
N VAL A 318 -1.63 3.69 12.87
CA VAL A 318 -3.02 3.19 12.81
C VAL A 318 -3.11 1.72 13.20
N GLY A 319 -2.17 0.89 12.75
CA GLY A 319 -2.12 -0.53 13.07
C GLY A 319 -2.02 -0.78 14.56
N ALA A 320 -1.08 -0.14 15.26
CA ALA A 320 -0.98 -0.27 16.72
C ALA A 320 -2.25 0.20 17.45
N ALA A 321 -2.84 1.32 17.02
CA ALA A 321 -4.07 1.85 17.62
C ALA A 321 -5.29 0.93 17.42
N LEU A 322 -5.41 0.34 16.23
CA LEU A 322 -6.56 -0.47 15.80
C LEU A 322 -6.44 -1.94 16.21
N LEU A 323 -5.26 -2.54 16.03
CA LEU A 323 -5.02 -3.98 16.12
C LEU A 323 -4.48 -4.40 17.49
N GLY A 324 -3.99 -3.44 18.29
CA GLY A 324 -3.39 -3.69 19.61
C GLY A 324 -1.87 -3.90 19.58
N GLU A 325 -1.29 -4.18 18.42
CA GLU A 325 0.15 -4.41 18.23
C GLU A 325 0.70 -3.61 17.04
N ALA A 326 1.99 -3.25 17.09
CA ALA A 326 2.65 -2.55 15.99
C ALA A 326 2.91 -3.50 14.81
N PRO A 327 2.25 -3.34 13.64
CA PRO A 327 2.44 -4.26 12.52
C PRO A 327 3.84 -4.13 11.93
N VAL A 328 4.30 -5.20 11.26
CA VAL A 328 5.47 -5.17 10.38
C VAL A 328 5.00 -4.82 8.98
N ILE A 329 5.41 -3.66 8.46
CA ILE A 329 4.96 -3.21 7.14
C ILE A 329 5.74 -3.95 6.03
N PRO A 330 5.09 -4.67 5.09
CA PRO A 330 5.80 -5.40 4.04
C PRO A 330 6.75 -4.50 3.25
N HIS A 331 7.98 -4.97 3.01
CA HIS A 331 9.00 -4.21 2.29
C HIS A 331 8.53 -3.76 0.90
N ASP A 332 7.70 -4.56 0.25
CA ASP A 332 7.16 -4.38 -1.10
C ASP A 332 5.68 -3.95 -1.13
N ILE A 333 5.11 -3.44 -0.03
CA ILE A 333 3.68 -3.06 0.05
C ILE A 333 3.27 -2.04 -1.03
N ASP A 334 4.18 -1.15 -1.43
CA ASP A 334 3.97 -0.18 -2.50
C ASP A 334 3.76 -0.89 -3.85
N LEU A 335 4.64 -1.84 -4.19
CA LEU A 335 4.54 -2.64 -5.40
C LEU A 335 3.34 -3.59 -5.36
N ARG A 336 3.01 -4.20 -4.21
CA ARG A 336 1.79 -5.01 -4.03
C ARG A 336 0.55 -4.23 -4.44
N CYS A 337 0.35 -3.07 -3.82
CA CYS A 337 -0.83 -2.24 -4.05
C CYS A 337 -0.84 -1.63 -5.45
N MET A 338 0.31 -1.15 -5.95
CA MET A 338 0.37 -0.59 -7.31
C MET A 338 0.09 -1.62 -8.41
N VAL A 339 0.50 -2.89 -8.25
CA VAL A 339 0.58 -3.84 -9.36
C VAL A 339 -0.40 -5.01 -9.29
N LEU A 340 -0.75 -5.53 -8.11
CA LEU A 340 -1.48 -6.81 -8.01
C LEU A 340 -3.01 -6.68 -8.12
N GLY A 341 -3.56 -5.47 -7.98
CA GLY A 341 -5.00 -5.26 -7.88
C GLY A 341 -5.56 -5.60 -6.48
N GLN A 342 -6.76 -5.11 -6.18
CA GLN A 342 -7.30 -5.10 -4.81
C GLN A 342 -7.49 -6.51 -4.23
N ASN A 343 -8.15 -7.39 -4.98
CA ASN A 343 -8.46 -8.75 -4.53
C ASN A 343 -7.21 -9.56 -4.16
N ALA A 344 -6.13 -9.42 -4.94
CA ALA A 344 -4.87 -10.12 -4.66
C ALA A 344 -4.18 -9.58 -3.39
N VAL A 345 -4.20 -8.27 -3.16
CA VAL A 345 -3.66 -7.69 -1.91
C VAL A 345 -4.48 -8.12 -0.71
N MET A 346 -5.82 -8.01 -0.78
CA MET A 346 -6.74 -8.41 0.28
C MET A 346 -6.72 -9.92 0.58
N ALA A 347 -6.30 -10.75 -0.38
CA ALA A 347 -6.12 -12.20 -0.21
C ALA A 347 -4.71 -12.62 0.26
N THR A 348 -3.73 -11.71 0.27
CA THR A 348 -2.33 -12.01 0.71
C THR A 348 -1.91 -11.39 2.07
N PRO A 349 -2.78 -11.03 3.04
CA PRO A 349 -2.36 -10.29 4.24
C PRO A 349 -1.53 -11.13 5.23
N LEU A 350 -1.56 -12.47 5.13
CA LEU A 350 -1.02 -13.39 6.13
C LEU A 350 0.48 -13.73 5.98
N LEU A 351 1.13 -13.37 4.87
CA LEU A 351 2.54 -13.76 4.64
C LEU A 351 3.57 -12.93 5.44
N CYS A 352 3.14 -11.90 6.18
CA CYS A 352 4.05 -11.02 6.93
C CYS A 352 4.49 -11.56 8.31
N GLY A 353 4.02 -12.75 8.72
CA GLY A 353 4.37 -13.38 10.00
C GLY A 353 5.32 -14.57 9.92
N GLN A 354 5.63 -15.11 8.74
CA GLN A 354 6.45 -16.33 8.60
C GLN A 354 7.52 -16.22 7.52
N VAL A 355 8.63 -15.57 7.89
CA VAL A 355 9.96 -15.92 7.37
C VAL A 355 10.70 -16.64 8.50
N THR A 356 10.45 -17.95 8.63
CA THR A 356 11.39 -18.84 9.33
C THR A 356 12.68 -18.88 8.50
N ALA A 357 13.82 -18.66 9.16
CA ALA A 357 15.14 -18.60 8.54
C ALA A 357 15.62 -19.95 8.00
#